data_AF-A0A0Q4BIB6-F1
#
_entry.id   AF-A0A0Q4BIB6-F1
#
_cell.length_a   1.000
_cell.length_b   1.000
_cell.length_c   1.000
_cell.angle_alpha   90.00
_cell.angle_beta   90.00
_cell.angle_gamma   90.00
#
_symmetry.space_group_name_H-M   'P 1'
#
loop_
_entity.id
_entity.type
_entity.pdbx_description
1 polymer ?
#
loop_
_entity_poly.entity_id
_entity_poly.type
_entity_poly.pdbx_seq_one_letter_code
_entity_poly.pdbx_strand_id
1 'polypeptide(L)'
;MPSEEQAAINEDLRSGERGRTLQALESLNEMLRERVADASSIPPLTLRLRDEDVDIRRATTWSMGKLAQNKVAGSYPLDELIALLSDGDDEVRENAAWALGELAGIGEGKEEAIERLNVLMDDGSAQVRGMAVWALGRMAERLRLAHRSSVPRLEALLKDKSLYVSKGAAWTLERIRALER
;
A
#
# COMPACT_ATOMS: atom_id res chain seq x y z
N MET A 1 -6.68 -17.68 -22.56
CA MET A 1 -7.83 -17.06 -21.87
C MET A 1 -7.30 -16.42 -20.61
N PRO A 2 -7.68 -15.18 -20.24
CA PRO A 2 -7.09 -14.47 -19.09
C PRO A 2 -7.12 -15.28 -17.78
N SER A 3 -8.14 -16.10 -17.57
CA SER A 3 -8.29 -16.95 -16.38
C SER A 3 -7.31 -18.12 -16.29
N GLU A 4 -6.90 -18.73 -17.41
CA GLU A 4 -5.92 -19.83 -17.41
C GLU A 4 -4.50 -19.31 -17.18
N GLU A 5 -4.18 -18.18 -17.80
CA GLU A 5 -2.91 -17.48 -17.62
C GLU A 5 -2.75 -17.03 -16.16
N GLN A 6 -3.79 -16.41 -15.59
CA GLN A 6 -3.78 -16.04 -14.17
C GLN A 6 -3.63 -17.25 -13.24
N ALA A 7 -4.25 -18.38 -13.58
CA ALA A 7 -4.12 -19.61 -12.80
C ALA A 7 -2.67 -20.12 -12.76
N ALA A 8 -1.97 -20.11 -13.90
CA ALA A 8 -0.56 -20.48 -13.99
C ALA A 8 0.34 -19.53 -13.20
N ILE A 9 0.13 -18.21 -13.34
CA ILE A 9 0.82 -17.18 -12.55
C ILE A 9 0.61 -17.44 -11.05
N ASN A 10 -0.63 -17.74 -10.64
CA ASN A 10 -0.95 -18.02 -9.25
C ASN A 10 -0.28 -19.30 -8.73
N GLU A 11 -0.06 -20.31 -9.58
CA GLU A 11 0.70 -21.52 -9.21
C GLU A 11 2.18 -21.19 -8.99
N ASP A 12 2.78 -20.45 -9.91
CA ASP A 12 4.19 -20.04 -9.80
C ASP A 12 4.43 -19.15 -8.58
N LEU A 13 3.52 -18.23 -8.27
CA LEU A 13 3.56 -17.45 -7.03
C LEU A 13 3.54 -18.32 -5.77
N ARG A 14 2.88 -19.49 -5.79
CA ARG A 14 2.84 -20.41 -4.63
C ARG A 14 4.10 -21.26 -4.52
N SER A 15 4.79 -21.53 -5.62
CA SER A 15 5.97 -22.40 -5.67
C SER A 15 7.05 -22.01 -4.64
N GLY A 16 7.21 -20.72 -4.38
CA GLY A 16 8.30 -20.19 -3.53
C GLY A 16 9.68 -20.27 -4.20
N GLU A 17 9.74 -20.76 -5.44
CA GLU A 17 10.96 -20.73 -6.23
C GLU A 17 11.20 -19.29 -6.69
N ARG A 18 12.31 -18.68 -6.26
CA ARG A 18 12.63 -17.27 -6.54
C ARG A 18 12.40 -16.87 -8.00
N GLY A 19 12.97 -17.65 -8.93
CA GLY A 19 12.90 -17.36 -10.37
C GLY A 19 11.47 -17.40 -10.90
N ARG A 20 10.69 -18.42 -10.53
CA ARG A 20 9.28 -18.53 -10.92
C ARG A 20 8.43 -17.44 -10.28
N THR A 21 8.71 -17.10 -9.03
CA THR A 21 7.98 -16.07 -8.30
C THR A 21 8.17 -14.69 -8.94
N LEU A 22 9.41 -14.32 -9.28
CA LEU A 22 9.68 -13.06 -9.97
C LEU A 22 9.05 -13.01 -11.36
N GLN A 23 9.17 -14.09 -12.13
CA GLN A 23 8.53 -14.17 -13.45
C GLN A 23 7.01 -14.04 -13.34
N ALA A 24 6.39 -14.70 -12.36
CA ALA A 24 4.96 -14.61 -12.12
C ALA A 24 4.53 -13.20 -11.69
N LEU A 25 5.32 -12.50 -10.87
CA LEU A 25 5.08 -11.10 -10.49
C LEU A 25 5.20 -10.15 -11.68
N GLU A 26 6.17 -10.38 -12.58
CA GLU A 26 6.30 -9.63 -13.83
C GLU A 26 5.08 -9.85 -14.75
N SER A 27 4.68 -11.10 -14.97
CA SER A 27 3.50 -11.43 -15.77
C SER A 27 2.22 -10.86 -15.16
N LEU A 28 2.05 -10.95 -13.84
CA LEU A 28 0.92 -10.36 -13.14
C LEU A 28 0.90 -8.83 -13.29
N ASN A 29 2.06 -8.18 -13.26
CA ASN A 29 2.14 -6.73 -13.47
C ASN A 29 1.67 -6.31 -14.86
N GLU A 30 1.92 -7.10 -15.91
CA GLU A 30 1.35 -6.84 -17.24
C GLU A 30 -0.17 -6.99 -17.24
N MET A 31 -0.69 -8.07 -16.65
CA MET A 31 -2.15 -8.25 -16.49
C MET A 31 -2.81 -7.11 -15.72
N LEU A 32 -2.13 -6.56 -14.70
CA LEU A 32 -2.60 -5.44 -13.91
C LEU A 32 -2.64 -4.13 -14.72
N ARG A 33 -1.68 -3.92 -15.64
CA ARG A 33 -1.69 -2.77 -16.56
C ARG A 33 -2.85 -2.85 -17.54
N GLU A 34 -3.13 -4.05 -18.02
CA GLU A 34 -4.26 -4.33 -18.92
C GLU A 34 -5.61 -4.40 -18.19
N ARG A 35 -5.60 -4.39 -16.85
CA ARG A 35 -6.77 -4.47 -15.97
C ARG A 35 -7.60 -5.75 -16.19
N VAL A 36 -6.91 -6.86 -16.47
CA VAL A 36 -7.52 -8.17 -16.70
C VAL A 36 -7.30 -9.15 -15.54
N ALA A 37 -6.46 -8.80 -14.57
CA ALA A 37 -6.28 -9.60 -13.35
C ALA A 37 -7.49 -9.49 -12.39
N ASP A 38 -7.91 -10.62 -11.84
CA ASP A 38 -8.96 -10.72 -10.82
C ASP A 38 -8.42 -10.99 -9.40
N ALA A 39 -9.34 -11.15 -8.44
CA ALA A 39 -9.01 -11.34 -7.03
C ALA A 39 -8.32 -12.68 -6.69
N SER A 40 -8.25 -13.63 -7.61
CA SER A 40 -7.64 -14.95 -7.39
C SER A 40 -6.13 -14.87 -7.10
N SER A 41 -5.48 -13.76 -7.46
CA SER A 41 -4.07 -13.50 -7.15
C SER A 41 -3.84 -12.99 -5.73
N ILE A 42 -4.88 -12.57 -4.99
CA ILE A 42 -4.69 -12.07 -3.62
C ILE A 42 -4.11 -13.15 -2.69
N PRO A 43 -4.69 -14.37 -2.57
CA PRO A 43 -4.14 -15.40 -1.69
C PRO A 43 -2.67 -15.78 -1.94
N PRO A 44 -2.21 -16.05 -3.18
CA PRO A 44 -0.80 -16.36 -3.42
C PRO A 44 0.11 -15.15 -3.20
N LEU A 45 -0.31 -13.92 -3.52
CA LEU A 45 0.47 -12.72 -3.20
C LEU A 45 0.63 -12.53 -1.68
N THR A 46 -0.39 -12.85 -0.87
CA THR A 46 -0.29 -12.78 0.61
C THR A 46 0.89 -13.61 1.14
N LEU A 47 1.16 -14.77 0.53
CA LEU A 47 2.29 -15.64 0.91
C LEU A 47 3.67 -15.03 0.60
N ARG A 48 3.73 -14.04 -0.30
CA ARG A 48 4.97 -13.39 -0.77
C ARG A 48 5.23 -12.04 -0.10
N LEU A 49 4.29 -11.52 0.70
CA LEU A 49 4.50 -10.29 1.47
C LEU A 49 5.61 -10.44 2.54
N ARG A 50 5.89 -11.67 2.99
CA ARG A 50 6.94 -11.97 3.98
C ARG A 50 8.14 -12.71 3.38
N ASP A 51 8.32 -12.62 2.07
CA ASP A 51 9.43 -13.29 1.39
C ASP A 51 10.79 -12.74 1.88
N GLU A 52 11.81 -13.59 1.92
CA GLU A 52 13.17 -13.18 2.31
C GLU A 52 13.77 -12.23 1.27
N ASP A 53 13.41 -12.41 -0.01
CA ASP A 53 13.88 -11.57 -1.11
C ASP A 53 13.10 -10.23 -1.12
N VAL A 54 13.86 -9.14 -1.00
CA VAL A 54 13.32 -7.78 -1.02
C VAL A 54 12.63 -7.44 -2.35
N ASP A 55 13.13 -7.95 -3.48
CA ASP A 55 12.54 -7.69 -4.80
C ASP A 55 11.15 -8.33 -4.90
N ILE A 56 10.99 -9.54 -4.32
CA ILE A 56 9.69 -10.21 -4.23
C ILE A 56 8.74 -9.42 -3.32
N ARG A 57 9.20 -8.94 -2.16
CA ARG A 57 8.35 -8.13 -1.25
C ARG A 57 7.92 -6.83 -1.91
N ARG A 58 8.84 -6.11 -2.59
CA ARG A 58 8.55 -4.87 -3.32
C ARG A 58 7.49 -5.08 -4.38
N ALA A 59 7.73 -6.04 -5.28
CA ALA A 59 6.84 -6.32 -6.40
C ALA A 59 5.47 -6.85 -5.92
N THR A 60 5.44 -7.72 -4.91
CA THR A 60 4.20 -8.23 -4.33
C THR A 60 3.35 -7.11 -3.72
N THR A 61 3.97 -6.23 -2.93
CA THR A 61 3.27 -5.11 -2.27
C THR A 61 2.74 -4.12 -3.30
N TRP A 62 3.53 -3.85 -4.35
CA TRP A 62 3.08 -3.07 -5.50
C TRP A 62 1.88 -3.71 -6.20
N SER A 63 1.92 -5.01 -6.50
CA SER A 63 0.80 -5.72 -7.14
C SER A 63 -0.49 -5.66 -6.29
N MET A 64 -0.38 -5.77 -4.96
CA MET A 64 -1.53 -5.60 -4.04
C MET A 64 -2.15 -4.20 -4.16
N GLY A 65 -1.33 -3.15 -4.13
CA GLY A 65 -1.84 -1.79 -4.31
C GLY A 65 -2.43 -1.56 -5.70
N LYS A 66 -1.88 -2.21 -6.74
CA LYS A 66 -2.44 -2.14 -8.10
C LYS A 66 -3.78 -2.83 -8.25
N LEU A 67 -3.98 -3.97 -7.62
CA LEU A 67 -5.29 -4.62 -7.54
C LEU A 67 -6.32 -3.68 -6.89
N ALA A 68 -5.96 -3.04 -5.77
CA ALA A 68 -6.82 -2.08 -5.09
C ALA A 68 -7.10 -0.83 -5.96
N GLN A 69 -6.08 -0.27 -6.62
CA GLN A 69 -6.22 0.86 -7.55
C GLN A 69 -7.14 0.51 -8.74
N ASN A 70 -7.05 -0.72 -9.24
CA ASN A 70 -7.92 -1.24 -10.30
C ASN A 70 -9.35 -1.55 -9.81
N LYS A 71 -9.63 -1.37 -8.51
CA LYS A 71 -10.89 -1.65 -7.84
C LYS A 71 -11.28 -3.13 -7.85
N VAL A 72 -10.28 -4.01 -7.84
CA VAL A 72 -10.52 -5.46 -7.73
C VAL A 72 -11.00 -5.74 -6.31
N ALA A 73 -12.25 -6.21 -6.17
CA ALA A 73 -12.84 -6.57 -4.89
C ALA A 73 -12.31 -7.92 -4.42
N GLY A 74 -11.88 -8.02 -3.16
CA GLY A 74 -11.37 -9.25 -2.58
C GLY A 74 -10.95 -9.09 -1.11
N SER A 75 -10.58 -10.20 -0.48
CA SER A 75 -10.16 -10.23 0.93
C SER A 75 -8.68 -9.89 1.05
N TYR A 76 -8.34 -8.60 1.11
CA TYR A 76 -6.95 -8.15 1.20
C TYR A 76 -6.33 -8.40 2.59
N PRO A 77 -5.04 -8.75 2.67
CA PRO A 77 -4.35 -9.04 3.92
C PRO A 77 -3.90 -7.75 4.63
N LEU A 78 -4.84 -7.02 5.23
CA LEU A 78 -4.57 -5.72 5.87
C LEU A 78 -3.49 -5.81 6.96
N ASP A 79 -3.49 -6.87 7.77
CA ASP A 79 -2.51 -7.03 8.85
C ASP A 79 -1.08 -7.22 8.32
N GLU A 80 -0.91 -8.01 7.25
CA GLU A 80 0.37 -8.16 6.58
C GLU A 80 0.85 -6.86 5.93
N LEU A 81 -0.04 -6.12 5.25
CA LEU A 81 0.31 -4.84 4.65
C LEU A 81 0.68 -3.78 5.70
N ILE A 82 0.00 -3.77 6.86
CA ILE A 82 0.34 -2.91 7.99
C ILE A 82 1.71 -3.27 8.57
N ALA A 83 2.05 -4.56 8.65
CA ALA A 83 3.36 -4.99 9.12
C ALA A 83 4.51 -4.50 8.22
N LEU A 84 4.28 -4.44 6.90
CA LEU A 84 5.26 -3.94 5.92
C LEU A 84 5.57 -2.44 6.03
N LEU A 85 4.76 -1.66 6.75
CA LEU A 85 5.10 -0.28 7.10
C LEU A 85 6.34 -0.19 8.01
N SER A 86 6.85 -1.30 8.53
CA SER A 86 8.09 -1.37 9.30
C SER A 86 9.19 -2.19 8.61
N ASP A 87 9.05 -2.47 7.30
CA ASP A 87 10.05 -3.21 6.53
C ASP A 87 11.40 -2.48 6.53
N GLY A 88 12.51 -3.23 6.48
CA GLY A 88 13.86 -2.65 6.40
C GLY A 88 14.10 -1.88 5.10
N ASP A 89 13.36 -2.20 4.06
CA ASP A 89 13.45 -1.58 2.74
C ASP A 89 12.48 -0.41 2.58
N ASP A 90 12.98 0.73 2.09
CA ASP A 90 12.18 1.96 1.94
C ASP A 90 11.12 1.86 0.84
N GLU A 91 11.42 1.21 -0.28
CA GLU A 91 10.45 0.98 -1.35
C GLU A 91 9.31 0.04 -0.91
N VAL A 92 9.60 -0.97 -0.08
CA VAL A 92 8.55 -1.80 0.54
C VAL A 92 7.66 -0.96 1.45
N ARG A 93 8.23 -0.11 2.32
CA ARG A 93 7.45 0.78 3.20
C ARG A 93 6.59 1.77 2.41
N GLU A 94 7.15 2.36 1.35
CA GLU A 94 6.42 3.24 0.44
C GLU A 94 5.25 2.50 -0.23
N ASN A 95 5.51 1.34 -0.83
CA ASN A 95 4.49 0.54 -1.51
C ASN A 95 3.39 0.09 -0.55
N ALA A 96 3.73 -0.25 0.70
CA ALA A 96 2.76 -0.62 1.72
C ALA A 96 1.85 0.54 2.09
N ALA A 97 2.42 1.74 2.31
CA ALA A 97 1.63 2.95 2.57
C ALA A 97 0.72 3.28 1.37
N TRP A 98 1.24 3.20 0.15
CA TRP A 98 0.45 3.40 -1.06
C TRP A 98 -0.70 2.40 -1.18
N ALA A 99 -0.42 1.10 -1.01
CA ALA A 99 -1.43 0.05 -1.08
C ALA A 99 -2.56 0.26 -0.06
N LEU A 100 -2.25 0.62 1.18
CA LEU A 100 -3.27 0.93 2.21
C LEU A 100 -4.12 2.15 1.83
N GLY A 101 -3.51 3.19 1.24
CA GLY A 101 -4.26 4.34 0.72
C GLY A 101 -5.19 3.97 -0.45
N GLU A 102 -4.75 3.07 -1.34
CA GLU A 102 -5.61 2.55 -2.41
C GLU A 102 -6.74 1.67 -1.89
N LEU A 103 -6.47 0.84 -0.89
CA LEU A 103 -7.47 0.02 -0.20
C LEU A 103 -8.56 0.87 0.46
N ALA A 104 -8.19 1.99 1.08
CA ALA A 104 -9.18 2.96 1.56
C ALA A 104 -10.10 3.45 0.44
N GLY A 105 -9.60 3.50 -0.81
CA GLY A 105 -10.38 3.83 -1.99
C GLY A 105 -11.50 2.84 -2.33
N ILE A 106 -11.38 1.59 -1.89
CA ILE A 106 -12.40 0.56 -2.09
C ILE A 106 -13.16 0.21 -0.81
N GLY A 107 -12.99 1.00 0.26
CA GLY A 107 -13.69 0.79 1.53
C GLY A 107 -12.96 -0.11 2.52
N GLU A 108 -11.73 -0.53 2.22
CA GLU A 108 -10.92 -1.41 3.05
C GLU A 108 -9.91 -0.60 3.87
N GLY A 109 -9.83 -0.85 5.18
CA GLY A 109 -8.85 -0.18 6.03
C GLY A 109 -8.97 -0.58 7.50
N LYS A 110 -7.92 -0.27 8.27
CA LYS A 110 -7.79 -0.62 9.68
C LYS A 110 -7.29 0.58 10.48
N GLU A 111 -7.80 0.78 11.69
CA GLU A 111 -7.34 1.88 12.56
C GLU A 111 -5.86 1.73 12.93
N GLU A 112 -5.38 0.50 13.12
CA GLU A 112 -3.98 0.21 13.45
C GLU A 112 -3.01 0.69 12.36
N ALA A 113 -3.47 0.82 11.11
CA ALA A 113 -2.66 1.42 10.05
C ALA A 113 -2.29 2.88 10.37
N ILE A 114 -3.19 3.64 11.03
CA ILE A 114 -2.96 5.04 11.37
C ILE A 114 -1.75 5.19 12.29
N GLU A 115 -1.62 4.31 13.29
CA GLU A 115 -0.48 4.36 14.23
C GLU A 115 0.85 4.09 13.52
N ARG A 116 0.89 3.11 12.61
CA ARG A 116 2.10 2.79 11.84
C ARG A 116 2.44 3.86 10.81
N LEU A 117 1.45 4.40 10.10
CA LEU A 117 1.64 5.53 9.19
C LEU A 117 2.11 6.79 9.91
N ASN A 118 1.68 7.00 11.17
CA ASN A 118 2.20 8.09 12.00
C ASN A 118 3.70 7.97 12.28
N VAL A 119 4.24 6.75 12.40
CA VAL A 119 5.68 6.53 12.55
C VAL A 119 6.41 6.84 11.25
N LEU A 120 5.85 6.46 10.10
CA LEU A 120 6.45 6.73 8.79
C LEU A 120 6.50 8.21 8.41
N MET A 121 5.74 9.08 9.08
CA MET A 121 5.89 10.54 8.92
C MET A 121 7.28 11.05 9.36
N ASP A 122 8.02 10.27 10.15
CA ASP A 122 9.37 10.59 10.60
C ASP A 122 10.45 9.80 9.81
N ASP A 123 10.08 9.09 8.73
CA ASP A 123 10.99 8.27 7.93
C ASP A 123 12.10 9.10 7.25
N GLY A 124 13.29 8.52 7.09
CA GLY A 124 14.41 9.17 6.41
C GLY A 124 14.14 9.46 4.93
N SER A 125 13.36 8.62 4.26
CA SER A 125 12.96 8.76 2.86
C SER A 125 11.79 9.74 2.72
N ALA A 126 11.96 10.76 1.88
CA ALA A 126 10.89 11.73 1.62
C ALA A 126 9.70 11.11 0.87
N GLN A 127 9.95 10.07 0.08
CA GLN A 127 8.94 9.30 -0.63
C GLN A 127 8.06 8.55 0.36
N VAL A 128 8.68 7.84 1.32
CA VAL A 128 7.96 7.13 2.39
C VAL A 128 7.14 8.09 3.24
N ARG A 129 7.74 9.21 3.70
CA ARG A 129 7.00 10.23 4.47
C ARG A 129 5.78 10.74 3.70
N GLY A 130 5.97 11.11 2.45
CA GLY A 130 4.89 11.68 1.63
C GLY A 130 3.80 10.67 1.33
N MET A 131 4.16 9.40 1.11
CA MET A 131 3.20 8.33 0.89
C MET A 131 2.41 8.01 2.16
N ALA A 132 3.06 8.02 3.32
CA ALA A 132 2.39 7.83 4.61
C ALA A 132 1.35 8.94 4.87
N VAL A 133 1.74 10.19 4.61
CA VAL A 133 0.84 11.35 4.72
C VAL A 133 -0.34 11.22 3.74
N TRP A 134 -0.08 10.82 2.50
CA TRP A 134 -1.13 10.63 1.50
C TRP A 134 -2.10 9.51 1.89
N ALA A 135 -1.59 8.38 2.38
CA ALA A 135 -2.41 7.26 2.85
C ALA A 135 -3.32 7.69 4.02
N LEU A 136 -2.79 8.42 5.01
CA LEU A 136 -3.58 8.98 6.11
C LEU A 136 -4.72 9.88 5.60
N GLY A 137 -4.45 10.74 4.61
CA GLY A 137 -5.49 11.59 4.03
C GLY A 137 -6.53 10.81 3.25
N ARG A 138 -6.13 9.75 2.52
CA ARG A 138 -7.03 8.82 1.83
C ARG A 138 -7.94 8.08 2.82
N MET A 139 -7.40 7.61 3.93
CA MET A 139 -8.17 6.95 5.00
C MET A 139 -9.17 7.92 5.64
N ALA A 140 -8.75 9.15 5.93
CA ALA A 140 -9.64 10.18 6.46
C ALA A 140 -10.76 10.52 5.48
N GLU A 141 -10.45 10.69 4.19
CA GLU A 141 -11.42 11.05 3.17
C GLU A 141 -12.42 9.92 2.86
N ARG A 142 -11.93 8.68 2.71
CA ARG A 142 -12.73 7.58 2.17
C ARG A 142 -13.39 6.73 3.25
N LEU A 143 -12.76 6.62 4.42
CA LEU A 143 -13.23 5.77 5.51
C LEU A 143 -13.66 6.58 6.74
N ARG A 144 -13.44 7.91 6.75
CA ARG A 144 -13.57 8.75 7.96
C ARG A 144 -12.69 8.25 9.12
N LEU A 145 -11.63 7.50 8.81
CA LEU A 145 -10.67 6.99 9.78
C LEU A 145 -9.51 7.98 9.89
N ALA A 146 -9.42 8.64 11.04
CA ALA A 146 -8.33 9.55 11.37
C ALA A 146 -8.14 9.57 12.89
N HIS A 147 -6.92 9.86 13.33
CA HIS A 147 -6.63 10.01 14.75
C HIS A 147 -6.04 11.40 15.04
N ARG A 148 -6.54 12.08 16.08
CA ARG A 148 -6.08 13.44 16.43
C ARG A 148 -4.58 13.51 16.74
N SER A 149 -3.96 12.40 17.17
CA SER A 149 -2.50 12.34 17.39
C SER A 149 -1.66 12.51 16.12
N SER A 150 -2.24 12.38 14.93
CA SER A 150 -1.58 12.64 13.66
C SER A 150 -1.36 14.14 13.42
N VAL A 151 -2.21 15.00 13.99
CA VAL A 151 -2.24 16.44 13.68
C VAL A 151 -0.91 17.15 13.98
N PRO A 152 -0.29 17.00 15.16
CA PRO A 152 0.98 17.70 15.45
C PRO A 152 2.12 17.32 14.51
N ARG A 153 2.18 16.04 14.08
CA ARG A 153 3.18 15.55 13.13
C ARG A 153 2.94 16.11 11.72
N LEU A 154 1.68 16.11 11.29
CA LEU A 154 1.31 16.71 10.00
C LEU A 154 1.60 18.21 9.97
N GLU A 155 1.36 18.94 11.06
CA GLU A 155 1.70 20.36 11.17
C GLU A 155 3.22 20.62 11.10
N ALA A 156 4.03 19.73 11.68
CA ALA A 156 5.47 19.79 11.53
C ALA A 156 5.92 19.57 10.07
N LEU A 157 5.29 18.61 9.37
CA LEU A 157 5.58 18.29 7.97
C LEU A 157 5.20 19.40 6.97
N LEU A 158 4.40 20.40 7.37
CA LEU A 158 4.19 21.60 6.55
C LEU A 158 5.49 22.34 6.23
N LYS A 159 6.54 22.15 7.04
CA LYS A 159 7.88 22.73 6.87
C LYS A 159 8.88 21.74 6.27
N ASP A 160 8.45 20.55 5.84
CA ASP A 160 9.33 19.56 5.21
C ASP A 160 9.96 20.14 3.93
N LYS A 161 11.23 19.80 3.70
CA LYS A 161 12.00 20.26 2.53
C LYS A 161 11.43 19.72 1.21
N SER A 162 10.78 18.56 1.25
CA SER A 162 10.10 17.97 0.10
C SER A 162 8.74 18.64 -0.09
N LEU A 163 8.54 19.23 -1.28
CA LEU A 163 7.24 19.79 -1.66
C LEU A 163 6.15 18.72 -1.76
N TYR A 164 6.52 17.47 -2.06
CA TYR A 164 5.58 16.34 -2.06
C TYR A 164 5.01 16.13 -0.65
N VAL A 165 5.89 16.10 0.35
CA VAL A 165 5.53 15.88 1.75
C VAL A 165 4.73 17.06 2.32
N SER A 166 5.23 18.30 2.16
CA SER A 166 4.58 19.47 2.74
C SER A 166 3.20 19.78 2.12
N LYS A 167 3.03 19.60 0.81
CA LYS A 167 1.71 19.71 0.16
C LYS A 167 0.77 18.58 0.58
N GLY A 168 1.30 17.35 0.68
CA GLY A 168 0.55 16.21 1.21
C GLY A 168 0.03 16.49 2.61
N ALA A 169 0.87 17.06 3.48
CA ALA A 169 0.50 17.34 4.86
C ALA A 169 -0.62 18.38 4.97
N ALA A 170 -0.55 19.45 4.16
CA ALA A 170 -1.61 20.44 4.08
C ALA A 170 -2.95 19.84 3.62
N TRP A 171 -2.92 19.00 2.59
CA TRP A 171 -4.12 18.30 2.10
C TRP A 171 -4.69 17.34 3.15
N THR A 172 -3.86 16.53 3.79
CA THR A 172 -4.29 15.57 4.81
C THR A 172 -4.89 16.28 6.04
N LEU A 173 -4.30 17.39 6.49
CA LEU A 173 -4.86 18.21 7.57
C LEU A 173 -6.26 18.75 7.24
N GLU A 174 -6.49 19.15 5.99
CA GLU A 174 -7.81 19.57 5.53
C GLU A 174 -8.84 18.43 5.66
N ARG A 175 -8.48 17.22 5.22
CA ARG A 175 -9.36 16.04 5.31
C ARG A 175 -9.70 15.69 6.76
N ILE A 176 -8.69 15.66 7.65
CA ILE A 176 -8.91 15.36 9.07
C ILE A 176 -9.80 16.43 9.73
N ARG A 177 -9.52 17.72 9.50
CA ARG A 177 -10.33 18.82 10.06
C ARG A 177 -11.75 18.84 9.50
N ALA A 178 -11.98 18.33 8.29
CA ALA A 178 -13.32 18.19 7.72
C ALA A 178 -14.16 17.13 8.44
N LEU A 179 -13.57 16.18 9.17
CA LEU A 179 -14.31 15.18 9.97
C LEU A 179 -14.87 15.77 11.27
N GLU A 180 -14.34 16.90 11.73
CA GLU A 180 -14.74 17.58 12.98
C GLU A 180 -15.86 18.61 12.77
N ARG A 181 -16.28 18.81 11.52
CA ARG A 181 -17.37 19.71 11.10
C ARG A 181 -18.66 18.91 10.90
#